data_AF-A0A838J1E8-F1
#
_entry.id   AF-A0A838J1E8-F1
#
_cell.length_a   1.000
_cell.length_b   1.000
_cell.length_c   1.000
_cell.angle_alpha   90.00
_cell.angle_beta   90.00
_cell.angle_gamma   90.00
#
_symmetry.space_group_name_H-M   'P 1'
#
loop_
_entity.id
_entity.type
_entity.pdbx_description
1 polymer ?
#
loop_
_entity_poly.entity_id
_entity_poly.type
_entity_poly.pdbx_seq_one_letter_code
_entity_poly.pdbx_strand_id
1 'polypeptide(L)'
;MRAFAHDVEARVRASDVTQVATLVLAALVITLVTVWPSTLGATNESWYAFAQTRSVLLALLGLGFGATAVNERGRRGVGTAVAVFVIGLLAIPLEVATYAATYPATPLWWSFVGITLAPSAYFALGLALGALTARLRLGAFVPLLVPALLVGLLMLDVRLGWTMLNPLTGAVAVSPWYLAVMLALALASVAWGWRRWHRHDDGTSQSVRRAT
;
A
#
# COMPACT_ATOMS: atom_id res chain seq x y z
N MET A 1 13.52 4.88 -21.06
CA MET A 1 13.30 5.60 -19.78
C MET A 1 12.27 6.73 -19.90
N ARG A 2 12.34 7.64 -20.88
CA ARG A 2 11.37 8.78 -20.99
C ARG A 2 9.89 8.36 -21.07
N ALA A 3 9.57 7.35 -21.89
CA ALA A 3 8.19 6.86 -22.03
C ALA A 3 7.63 6.29 -20.70
N PHE A 4 8.46 5.57 -19.93
CA PHE A 4 8.06 5.04 -18.62
C PHE A 4 7.78 6.16 -17.61
N ALA A 5 8.67 7.15 -17.53
CA ALA A 5 8.47 8.30 -16.65
C ALA A 5 7.16 9.03 -16.98
N HIS A 6 6.85 9.17 -18.28
CA HIS A 6 5.60 9.79 -18.71
C HIS A 6 4.36 8.96 -18.34
N ASP A 7 4.39 7.63 -18.48
CA ASP A 7 3.29 6.75 -18.08
C ASP A 7 3.01 6.82 -16.57
N VAL A 8 4.09 6.82 -15.76
CA VAL A 8 4.00 6.95 -14.30
C VAL A 8 3.43 8.31 -13.93
N GLU A 9 3.95 9.38 -14.51
CA GLU A 9 3.46 10.73 -14.28
C GLU A 9 1.98 10.87 -14.64
N ALA A 10 1.59 10.35 -15.82
CA ALA A 10 0.19 10.35 -16.25
C ALA A 10 -0.70 9.60 -15.27
N ARG A 11 -0.22 8.49 -14.70
CA ARG A 11 -0.98 7.73 -13.69
C ARG A 11 -1.07 8.45 -12.36
N VAL A 12 0.01 9.07 -11.89
CA VAL A 12 0.02 9.86 -10.64
C VAL A 12 -0.93 11.06 -10.74
N ARG A 13 -0.98 11.71 -11.91
CA ARG A 13 -1.90 12.83 -12.19
C ARG A 13 -3.34 12.40 -12.45
N ALA A 14 -3.63 11.10 -12.50
CA ALA A 14 -4.99 10.63 -12.73
C ALA A 14 -5.91 11.08 -11.59
N SER A 15 -7.13 11.49 -11.94
CA SER A 15 -8.07 12.07 -10.98
C SER A 15 -8.42 11.10 -9.84
N ASP A 16 -8.58 9.81 -10.15
CA ASP A 16 -8.84 8.76 -9.16
C ASP A 16 -7.70 8.63 -8.14
N VAL A 17 -6.46 8.62 -8.61
CA VAL A 17 -5.26 8.53 -7.75
C VAL A 17 -5.15 9.78 -6.88
N THR A 18 -5.35 10.96 -7.45
CA THR A 18 -5.29 12.24 -6.72
C THR A 18 -6.38 12.35 -5.65
N GLN A 19 -7.61 11.93 -5.97
CA GLN A 19 -8.73 11.89 -5.03
C GLN A 19 -8.44 10.95 -3.86
N VAL A 20 -7.96 9.73 -4.14
CA VAL A 20 -7.62 8.77 -3.08
C VAL A 20 -6.44 9.27 -2.24
N ALA A 21 -5.40 9.84 -2.86
CA ALA A 21 -4.28 10.43 -2.13
C ALA A 21 -4.75 11.54 -1.18
N THR A 22 -5.63 12.42 -1.67
CA THR A 22 -6.24 13.50 -0.88
C THR A 22 -7.05 12.95 0.29
N LEU A 23 -7.85 11.90 0.05
CA LEU A 23 -8.66 11.26 1.08
C LEU A 23 -7.80 10.57 2.15
N VAL A 24 -6.74 9.87 1.76
CA VAL A 24 -5.78 9.27 2.69
C VAL A 24 -5.11 10.35 3.55
N LEU A 25 -4.62 11.42 2.92
CA LEU A 25 -3.98 12.53 3.65
C LEU A 25 -4.98 13.25 4.58
N ALA A 26 -6.20 13.50 4.12
CA ALA A 26 -7.25 14.09 4.94
C ALA A 26 -7.58 13.21 6.15
N ALA A 27 -7.71 11.88 5.96
CA ALA A 27 -7.95 10.94 7.05
C ALA A 27 -6.80 10.94 8.07
N LEU A 28 -5.54 10.99 7.60
CA LEU A 28 -4.36 11.10 8.47
C LEU A 28 -4.32 12.40 9.26
N VAL A 29 -4.63 13.53 8.62
CA VAL A 29 -4.69 14.85 9.28
C VAL A 29 -5.83 14.88 10.30
N ILE A 30 -7.02 14.39 9.96
CA ILE A 30 -8.15 14.31 10.88
C ILE A 30 -7.77 13.44 12.08
N THR A 31 -7.21 12.26 11.84
CA THR A 31 -6.72 11.38 12.91
C THR A 31 -5.79 12.14 13.84
N LEU A 32 -4.78 12.79 13.28
CA LEU A 32 -3.81 13.56 14.03
C LEU A 32 -4.48 14.64 14.90
N VAL A 33 -5.37 15.45 14.32
CA VAL A 33 -6.11 16.49 15.05
C VAL A 33 -6.95 15.90 16.18
N THR A 34 -7.57 14.74 15.98
CA THR A 34 -8.43 14.10 16.99
C THR A 34 -7.65 13.46 18.14
N VAL A 35 -6.42 12.99 17.90
CA VAL A 35 -5.60 12.32 18.93
C VAL A 35 -4.55 13.24 19.54
N TRP A 36 -4.42 14.48 19.07
CA TRP A 36 -3.47 15.44 19.61
C TRP A 36 -3.87 15.84 21.04
N PRO A 37 -2.93 15.89 21.99
CA PRO A 37 -3.25 16.29 23.36
C PRO A 37 -3.76 17.74 23.40
N SER A 38 -4.91 17.95 24.04
CA SER A 38 -5.53 19.27 24.21
C SER A 38 -5.14 19.97 25.52
N THR A 39 -4.53 19.23 26.44
CA THR A 39 -4.12 19.72 27.77
C THR A 39 -2.61 19.85 27.85
N LEU A 40 -2.14 21.00 28.34
CA LEU A 40 -0.72 21.23 28.59
C LEU A 40 -0.25 20.29 29.72
N GLY A 41 0.84 19.57 29.47
CA GLY A 41 1.43 18.63 30.43
C GLY A 41 0.91 17.20 30.39
N ALA A 42 -0.08 16.88 29.54
CA ALA A 42 -0.46 15.50 29.28
C ALA A 42 0.61 14.77 28.45
N THR A 43 0.83 13.48 28.74
CA THR A 43 1.67 12.61 27.92
C THR A 43 1.12 12.56 26.50
N ASN A 44 1.94 12.90 25.51
CA ASN A 44 1.54 12.84 24.11
C ASN A 44 1.73 11.42 23.58
N GLU A 45 0.63 10.71 23.34
CA GLU A 45 0.63 9.35 22.77
C GLU A 45 0.07 9.32 21.33
N SER A 46 -0.06 10.49 20.70
CA SER A 46 -0.70 10.63 19.37
C SER A 46 -0.06 9.77 18.28
N TRP A 47 1.25 9.50 18.38
CA TRP A 47 1.96 8.67 17.41
C TRP A 47 1.40 7.25 17.30
N TYR A 48 0.97 6.61 18.39
CA TYR A 48 0.51 5.22 18.33
C TYR A 48 -0.77 5.07 17.49
N ALA A 49 -1.77 5.92 17.76
CA ALA A 49 -3.01 5.93 17.00
C ALA A 49 -2.79 6.36 15.55
N PHE A 50 -1.91 7.35 15.33
CA PHE A 50 -1.52 7.78 13.99
C PHE A 50 -0.84 6.66 13.19
N ALA A 51 0.16 6.00 13.75
CA ALA A 51 0.94 4.96 13.09
C ALA A 51 0.08 3.74 12.72
N GLN A 52 -0.85 3.34 13.60
CA GLN A 52 -1.83 2.29 13.34
C GLN A 52 -2.80 2.67 12.22
N THR A 53 -3.36 3.87 12.28
CA THR A 53 -4.29 4.38 11.26
C THR A 53 -3.61 4.48 9.89
N ARG A 54 -2.39 5.03 9.84
CA ARG A 54 -1.55 5.05 8.64
C ARG A 54 -1.36 3.66 8.07
N SER A 55 -0.97 2.70 8.89
CA SER A 55 -0.66 1.35 8.41
C SER A 55 -1.90 0.64 7.86
N VAL A 56 -3.07 0.84 8.47
CA VAL A 56 -4.35 0.35 7.94
C VAL A 56 -4.72 1.03 6.61
N LEU A 57 -4.62 2.35 6.53
CA LEU A 57 -4.93 3.09 5.29
C LEU A 57 -4.02 2.67 4.14
N LEU A 58 -2.72 2.51 4.40
CA LEU A 58 -1.76 2.04 3.40
C LEU A 58 -2.00 0.58 2.99
N ALA A 59 -2.42 -0.28 3.92
CA ALA A 59 -2.80 -1.65 3.62
C ALA A 59 -4.05 -1.71 2.73
N LEU A 60 -5.10 -0.94 3.06
CA LEU A 60 -6.31 -0.84 2.24
C LEU A 60 -6.02 -0.25 0.85
N LEU A 61 -5.19 0.79 0.79
CA LEU A 61 -4.74 1.39 -0.46
C LEU A 61 -4.04 0.36 -1.36
N GLY A 62 -3.07 -0.37 -0.80
CA GLY A 62 -2.35 -1.43 -1.49
C GLY A 62 -3.30 -2.53 -1.98
N LEU A 63 -4.09 -3.11 -1.08
CA LEU A 63 -5.05 -4.17 -1.40
C LEU A 63 -6.05 -3.75 -2.49
N GLY A 64 -6.64 -2.57 -2.35
CA GLY A 64 -7.65 -2.04 -3.26
C GLY A 64 -7.11 -1.83 -4.67
N PHE A 65 -6.03 -1.05 -4.80
CA PHE A 65 -5.42 -0.80 -6.12
C PHE A 65 -4.78 -2.06 -6.71
N GLY A 66 -4.23 -2.96 -5.89
CA GLY A 66 -3.71 -4.24 -6.36
C GLY A 66 -4.82 -5.10 -6.96
N ALA A 67 -5.99 -5.18 -6.31
CA ALA A 67 -7.12 -5.95 -6.82
C ALA A 67 -7.63 -5.45 -8.16
N THR A 68 -7.59 -4.14 -8.41
CA THR A 68 -8.00 -3.55 -9.69
C THR A 68 -6.90 -3.65 -10.76
N ALA A 69 -5.62 -3.55 -10.36
CA ALA A 69 -4.48 -3.51 -11.27
C ALA A 69 -4.27 -4.80 -12.08
N VAL A 70 -4.81 -5.93 -11.61
CA VAL A 70 -4.71 -7.22 -12.34
C VAL A 70 -5.33 -7.14 -13.75
N ASN A 71 -6.34 -6.28 -13.92
CA ASN A 71 -7.07 -6.11 -15.19
C ASN A 71 -6.50 -4.95 -16.03
N GLU A 72 -5.53 -4.18 -15.52
CA GLU A 72 -4.92 -3.08 -16.25
C GLU A 72 -3.90 -3.58 -17.30
N ARG A 73 -3.70 -2.80 -18.36
CA ARG A 73 -2.61 -3.02 -19.32
C ARG A 73 -1.26 -2.86 -18.62
N GLY A 74 -0.24 -3.62 -19.06
CA GLY A 74 1.04 -3.77 -18.35
C GLY A 74 1.65 -2.48 -17.79
N ARG A 75 1.88 -1.47 -18.64
CA ARG A 75 2.49 -0.19 -18.23
C ARG A 75 1.63 0.58 -17.22
N ARG A 76 0.31 0.57 -17.39
CA ARG A 76 -0.64 1.24 -16.48
C ARG A 76 -0.65 0.58 -15.11
N GLY A 77 -0.64 -0.75 -15.05
CA GLY A 77 -0.57 -1.52 -13.80
C GLY A 77 0.70 -1.23 -12.99
N VAL A 78 1.85 -1.11 -13.67
CA VAL A 78 3.12 -0.69 -13.03
C VAL A 78 3.01 0.76 -12.54
N GLY A 79 2.45 1.67 -13.34
CA GLY A 79 2.19 3.05 -12.91
C GLY A 79 1.31 3.14 -11.67
N THR A 80 0.29 2.28 -11.57
CA THR A 80 -0.59 2.20 -10.39
C THR A 80 0.18 1.75 -9.15
N ALA A 81 1.05 0.73 -9.26
CA ALA A 81 1.90 0.29 -8.16
C ALA A 81 2.84 1.40 -7.67
N VAL A 82 3.45 2.15 -8.60
CA VAL A 82 4.31 3.30 -8.27
C VAL A 82 3.51 4.42 -7.60
N ALA A 83 2.30 4.73 -8.10
CA ALA A 83 1.44 5.74 -7.52
C ALA A 83 1.06 5.40 -6.06
N VAL A 84 0.69 4.14 -5.78
CA VAL A 84 0.39 3.66 -4.42
C VAL A 84 1.60 3.82 -3.50
N PHE A 85 2.80 3.48 -3.98
CA PHE A 85 4.04 3.67 -3.22
C PHE A 85 4.28 5.15 -2.92
N VAL A 86 4.15 6.03 -3.92
CA VAL A 86 4.32 7.49 -3.76
C VAL A 86 3.33 8.06 -2.74
N ILE A 87 2.06 7.65 -2.77
CA ILE A 87 1.06 8.08 -1.78
C ILE A 87 1.50 7.68 -0.37
N GLY A 88 2.08 6.48 -0.20
CA GLY A 88 2.66 6.06 1.08
C GLY A 88 3.73 7.02 1.60
N LEU A 89 4.63 7.47 0.73
CA LEU A 89 5.69 8.42 1.10
C LEU A 89 5.16 9.77 1.56
N LEU A 90 3.96 10.19 1.12
CA LEU A 90 3.35 11.45 1.57
C LEU A 90 3.00 11.45 3.06
N ALA A 91 2.94 10.28 3.71
CA ALA A 91 2.72 10.19 5.15
C ALA A 91 3.97 10.50 5.99
N ILE A 92 5.16 10.54 5.38
CA ILE A 92 6.45 10.72 6.10
C ILE A 92 6.50 12.01 6.94
N PRO A 93 6.12 13.20 6.43
CA PRO A 93 6.19 14.42 7.22
C PRO A 93 5.31 14.37 8.49
N LEU A 94 4.11 13.80 8.38
CA LEU A 94 3.19 13.63 9.51
C LEU A 94 3.72 12.59 10.51
N GLU A 95 4.31 11.50 10.02
CA GLU A 95 4.98 10.50 10.84
C GLU A 95 6.13 11.11 11.65
N VAL A 96 7.00 11.89 11.02
CA VAL A 96 8.13 12.54 11.71
C VAL A 96 7.64 13.54 12.75
N ALA A 97 6.62 14.34 12.44
CA ALA A 97 6.06 15.32 13.37
C ALA A 97 5.44 14.65 14.61
N THR A 98 4.63 13.61 14.40
CA THR A 98 4.00 12.86 15.51
C THR A 98 5.00 12.08 16.34
N TYR A 99 5.98 11.45 15.68
CA TYR A 99 7.07 10.73 16.33
C TYR A 99 7.88 11.67 17.24
N ALA A 100 8.28 12.83 16.71
CA ALA A 100 9.04 13.83 17.48
C ALA A 100 8.24 14.40 18.65
N ALA A 101 6.91 14.35 18.61
CA ALA A 101 6.06 14.79 19.71
C ALA A 101 5.84 13.70 20.78
N THR A 102 5.94 12.42 20.41
CA THR A 102 5.64 11.27 21.29
C THR A 102 6.90 10.59 21.85
N TYR A 103 8.01 10.59 21.12
CA TYR A 103 9.24 9.82 21.41
C TYR A 103 8.96 8.35 21.81
N PRO A 104 8.32 7.56 20.94
CA PRO A 104 7.98 6.17 21.25
C PRO A 104 9.24 5.31 21.41
N ALA A 105 9.09 4.16 22.08
CA ALA A 105 10.17 3.17 22.22
C ALA A 105 10.55 2.51 20.87
N THR A 106 9.60 2.46 19.93
CA THR A 106 9.80 1.91 18.59
C THR A 106 10.66 2.88 17.77
N PRO A 107 11.77 2.44 17.15
CA PRO A 107 12.67 3.35 16.48
C PRO A 107 12.10 3.88 15.16
N LEU A 108 12.34 5.16 14.85
CA LEU A 108 11.80 5.84 13.66
C LEU A 108 12.10 5.13 12.33
N TRP A 109 13.27 4.49 12.20
CA TRP A 109 13.61 3.76 10.98
C TRP A 109 12.62 2.61 10.69
N TRP A 110 12.03 2.00 11.73
CA TRP A 110 11.03 0.95 11.59
C TRP A 110 9.75 1.49 10.96
N SER A 111 9.32 2.70 11.34
CA SER A 111 8.21 3.38 10.68
C SER A 111 8.46 3.60 9.20
N PHE A 112 9.66 4.02 8.80
CA PHE A 112 10.00 4.20 7.38
C PHE A 112 10.00 2.89 6.59
N VAL A 113 10.47 1.80 7.20
CA VAL A 113 10.34 0.45 6.63
C VAL A 113 8.86 0.11 6.42
N GLY A 114 8.00 0.36 7.40
CA GLY A 114 6.56 0.15 7.28
C GLY A 114 5.91 1.01 6.19
N ILE A 115 6.24 2.30 6.11
CA ILE A 115 5.71 3.24 5.11
C ILE A 115 6.06 2.81 3.68
N THR A 116 7.27 2.29 3.48
CA THR A 116 7.77 1.90 2.16
C THR A 116 7.34 0.50 1.75
N LEU A 117 7.41 -0.48 2.65
CA LEU A 117 7.11 -1.88 2.32
C LEU A 117 5.62 -2.18 2.31
N ALA A 118 4.84 -1.65 3.26
CA ALA A 118 3.45 -2.04 3.42
C ALA A 118 2.62 -1.80 2.15
N PRO A 119 2.64 -0.60 1.51
CA PRO A 119 1.84 -0.36 0.31
C PRO A 119 2.13 -1.38 -0.80
N SER A 120 3.40 -1.70 -1.05
CA SER A 120 3.81 -2.67 -2.08
C SER A 120 3.48 -4.11 -1.72
N ALA A 121 3.64 -4.49 -0.45
CA ALA A 121 3.32 -5.82 0.03
C ALA A 121 1.81 -6.11 -0.05
N TYR A 122 0.99 -5.19 0.47
CA TYR A 122 -0.46 -5.29 0.37
C TYR A 122 -0.96 -5.16 -1.06
N PHE A 123 -0.25 -4.44 -1.93
CA PHE A 123 -0.53 -4.44 -3.37
C PHE A 123 -0.39 -5.84 -3.99
N ALA A 124 0.63 -6.62 -3.61
CA ALA A 124 0.77 -8.01 -4.08
C ALA A 124 -0.39 -8.89 -3.62
N LEU A 125 -0.84 -8.74 -2.38
CA LEU A 125 -2.03 -9.44 -1.87
C LEU A 125 -3.29 -9.00 -2.61
N GLY A 126 -3.41 -7.71 -2.92
CA GLY A 126 -4.46 -7.16 -3.76
C GLY A 126 -4.48 -7.81 -5.13
N LEU A 127 -3.33 -7.95 -5.80
CA LEU A 127 -3.23 -8.63 -7.10
C LEU A 127 -3.72 -10.08 -7.02
N ALA A 128 -3.37 -10.81 -5.96
CA ALA A 128 -3.86 -12.17 -5.73
C ALA A 128 -5.38 -12.20 -5.53
N LEU A 129 -5.93 -11.27 -4.74
CA LEU A 129 -7.37 -11.12 -4.56
C LEU A 129 -8.09 -10.76 -5.87
N GLY A 130 -7.54 -9.85 -6.67
CA GLY A 130 -8.07 -9.47 -7.97
C GLY A 130 -8.10 -10.66 -8.95
N ALA A 131 -7.01 -11.44 -8.98
CA ALA A 131 -6.95 -12.65 -9.80
C ALA A 131 -7.98 -13.70 -9.36
N LEU A 132 -8.15 -13.88 -8.04
CA LEU A 132 -9.13 -14.81 -7.48
C LEU A 132 -10.57 -14.37 -7.79
N THR A 133 -10.90 -13.09 -7.58
CA THR A 133 -12.23 -12.56 -7.86
C THR A 133 -12.57 -12.57 -9.35
N ALA A 134 -11.60 -12.31 -10.23
CA ALA A 134 -11.77 -12.48 -11.67
C ALA A 134 -12.06 -13.94 -12.04
N ARG A 135 -11.33 -14.90 -11.46
CA ARG A 135 -11.53 -16.34 -11.67
C ARG A 135 -12.91 -16.81 -11.20
N LEU A 136 -13.38 -16.29 -10.07
CA LEU A 136 -14.68 -16.63 -9.47
C LEU A 136 -15.84 -15.77 -10.01
N ARG A 137 -15.57 -14.81 -10.90
CA ARG A 137 -16.54 -13.82 -11.41
C ARG A 137 -17.20 -12.97 -10.32
N LEU A 138 -16.46 -12.68 -9.25
CA LEU A 138 -16.89 -11.88 -8.08
C LEU A 138 -16.35 -10.44 -8.12
N GLY A 139 -16.02 -9.92 -9.31
CA GLY A 139 -15.40 -8.60 -9.46
C GLY A 139 -16.22 -7.45 -8.84
N ALA A 140 -17.55 -7.55 -8.84
CA ALA A 140 -18.44 -6.57 -8.22
C ALA A 140 -18.30 -6.49 -6.68
N PHE A 141 -17.81 -7.56 -6.04
CA PHE A 141 -17.66 -7.63 -4.59
C PHE A 141 -16.28 -7.18 -4.09
N VAL A 142 -15.37 -6.77 -4.98
CA VAL A 142 -14.02 -6.31 -4.59
C VAL A 142 -14.05 -5.23 -3.50
N PRO A 143 -14.92 -4.20 -3.54
CA PRO A 143 -14.97 -3.18 -2.48
C PRO A 143 -15.30 -3.73 -1.09
N LEU A 144 -16.03 -4.85 -1.01
CA LEU A 144 -16.34 -5.53 0.24
C LEU A 144 -15.24 -6.53 0.62
N LEU A 145 -14.66 -7.21 -0.37
CA LEU A 145 -13.64 -8.23 -0.15
C LEU A 145 -12.30 -7.66 0.31
N VAL A 146 -11.94 -6.44 -0.10
CA VAL A 146 -10.71 -5.76 0.33
C VAL A 146 -10.67 -5.55 1.85
N PRO A 147 -11.65 -4.87 2.48
CA PRO A 147 -11.67 -4.73 3.94
C PRO A 147 -11.89 -6.08 4.64
N ALA A 148 -12.69 -6.98 4.08
CA ALA A 148 -12.87 -8.32 4.64
C ALA A 148 -11.56 -9.13 4.67
N LEU A 149 -10.74 -9.04 3.62
CA LEU A 149 -9.42 -9.67 3.57
C LEU A 149 -8.51 -9.07 4.64
N LEU A 150 -8.48 -7.74 4.77
CA LEU A 150 -7.67 -7.09 5.81
C LEU A 150 -8.07 -7.56 7.22
N VAL A 151 -9.37 -7.59 7.52
CA VAL A 151 -9.88 -8.12 8.79
C VAL A 151 -9.53 -9.60 8.96
N GLY A 152 -9.63 -10.40 7.89
CA GLY A 152 -9.23 -11.80 7.91
C GLY A 152 -7.75 -11.99 8.24
N LEU A 153 -6.86 -11.18 7.67
CA LEU A 153 -5.42 -11.19 7.97
C LEU A 153 -5.14 -10.79 9.42
N LEU A 154 -5.81 -9.74 9.93
CA LEU A 154 -5.73 -9.33 11.33
C LEU A 154 -6.15 -10.46 12.28
N MET A 155 -7.31 -11.07 12.01
CA MET A 155 -7.84 -12.16 12.83
C MET A 155 -6.96 -13.41 12.78
N LEU A 156 -6.39 -13.72 11.61
CA LEU A 156 -5.48 -14.85 11.45
C LEU A 156 -4.23 -14.69 12.32
N ASP A 157 -3.59 -13.51 12.26
CA ASP A 157 -2.42 -13.20 13.09
C ASP A 157 -2.75 -13.29 14.58
N VAL A 158 -3.87 -12.69 15.02
CA VAL A 158 -4.32 -12.74 16.42
C VAL A 158 -4.57 -14.18 16.87
N ARG A 159 -5.24 -15.00 16.06
CA ARG A 159 -5.56 -16.40 16.39
C ARG A 159 -4.34 -17.29 16.47
N LEU A 160 -3.32 -17.02 15.66
CA LEU A 160 -2.09 -17.80 15.61
C LEU A 160 -0.99 -17.24 16.52
N GLY A 161 -1.23 -16.10 17.18
CA GLY A 161 -0.23 -15.39 17.97
C GLY A 161 0.92 -14.86 17.12
N TRP A 162 0.68 -14.58 15.85
CA TRP A 162 1.64 -14.07 14.89
C TRP A 162 1.54 -12.56 14.74
N THR A 163 2.58 -11.96 14.15
CA THR A 163 2.63 -10.52 13.81
C THR A 163 3.12 -10.32 12.39
N MET A 164 2.80 -11.23 11.48
CA MET A 164 3.38 -11.29 10.13
C MET A 164 2.64 -10.41 9.11
N LEU A 165 1.31 -10.35 9.21
CA LEU A 165 0.42 -9.73 8.23
C LEU A 165 -0.49 -8.67 8.85
N ASN A 166 -0.35 -8.42 10.15
CA ASN A 166 -1.14 -7.46 10.89
C ASN A 166 -0.50 -6.04 10.81
N PRO A 167 -1.10 -5.08 10.07
CA PRO A 167 -0.56 -3.74 9.96
C PRO A 167 -0.67 -2.92 11.25
N LEU A 168 -1.54 -3.30 12.19
CA LEU A 168 -1.67 -2.61 13.49
C LEU A 168 -0.48 -2.93 14.38
N THR A 169 -0.17 -4.22 14.57
CA THR A 169 0.97 -4.65 15.41
C THR A 169 2.29 -4.33 14.73
N GLY A 170 2.38 -4.49 13.41
CA GLY A 170 3.58 -4.17 12.64
C GLY A 170 3.96 -2.69 12.70
N ALA A 171 3.01 -1.79 12.95
CA ALA A 171 3.28 -0.36 13.09
C ALA A 171 4.04 -0.01 14.38
N VAL A 172 3.79 -0.74 15.46
CA VAL A 172 4.26 -0.38 16.81
C VAL A 172 5.29 -1.36 17.38
N ALA A 173 5.42 -2.57 16.83
CA ALA A 173 6.35 -3.57 17.30
C ALA A 173 7.30 -4.03 16.19
N VAL A 174 8.60 -4.01 16.47
CA VAL A 174 9.63 -4.53 15.56
C VAL A 174 9.49 -6.06 15.50
N SER A 175 9.28 -6.59 14.30
CA SER A 175 9.10 -8.02 14.08
C SER A 175 9.88 -8.47 12.85
N PRO A 176 10.91 -9.32 13.01
CA PRO A 176 11.65 -9.89 11.88
C PRO A 176 10.76 -10.66 10.92
N TRP A 177 9.72 -11.33 11.44
CA TRP A 177 8.78 -12.09 10.64
C TRP A 177 7.89 -11.19 9.78
N TYR A 178 7.40 -10.08 10.35
CA TYR A 178 6.70 -9.05 9.59
C TYR A 178 7.58 -8.54 8.44
N LEU A 179 8.83 -8.20 8.73
CA LEU A 179 9.76 -7.69 7.74
C LEU A 179 9.98 -8.69 6.59
N ALA A 180 10.25 -9.96 6.92
CA ALA A 180 10.50 -11.01 5.94
C ALA A 180 9.29 -11.22 5.01
N VAL A 181 8.08 -11.30 5.58
CA VAL A 181 6.84 -11.50 4.81
C VAL A 181 6.53 -10.29 3.93
N MET A 182 6.62 -9.07 4.48
CA MET A 182 6.35 -7.84 3.72
C MET A 182 7.38 -7.66 2.60
N LEU A 183 8.66 -7.98 2.85
CA LEU A 183 9.69 -7.93 1.82
C LEU A 183 9.42 -8.95 0.70
N ALA A 184 9.08 -10.19 1.05
CA ALA A 184 8.76 -11.22 0.07
C ALA A 184 7.56 -10.82 -0.82
N LEU A 185 6.50 -10.26 -0.21
CA LEU A 185 5.33 -9.75 -0.93
C LEU A 185 5.67 -8.52 -1.79
N ALA A 186 6.45 -7.58 -1.28
CA ALA A 186 6.90 -6.41 -2.04
C ALA A 186 7.72 -6.85 -3.27
N LEU A 187 8.65 -7.80 -3.11
CA LEU A 187 9.40 -8.39 -4.23
C LEU A 187 8.48 -9.11 -5.23
N ALA A 188 7.45 -9.80 -4.75
CA ALA A 188 6.44 -10.40 -5.63
C ALA A 188 5.69 -9.35 -6.46
N SER A 189 5.39 -8.17 -5.90
CA SER A 189 4.78 -7.06 -6.64
C SER A 189 5.70 -6.53 -7.75
N VAL A 190 6.99 -6.40 -7.45
CA VAL A 190 8.02 -5.98 -8.42
C VAL A 190 8.17 -7.02 -9.53
N ALA A 191 8.27 -8.30 -9.17
CA ALA A 191 8.38 -9.39 -10.13
C ALA A 191 7.13 -9.48 -11.04
N TRP A 192 5.94 -9.23 -10.49
CA TRP A 192 4.71 -9.12 -11.28
C TRP A 192 4.79 -7.96 -12.28
N GLY A 193 5.20 -6.78 -11.82
CA GLY A 193 5.36 -5.58 -12.65
C GLY A 193 6.35 -5.80 -13.80
N TRP A 194 7.51 -6.38 -13.48
CA TRP A 194 8.55 -6.76 -14.44
C TRP A 194 8.00 -7.71 -15.53
N ARG A 195 7.32 -8.79 -15.13
CA ARG A 195 6.71 -9.75 -16.07
C ARG A 195 5.62 -9.12 -16.95
N ARG A 196 4.85 -8.17 -16.42
CA ARG A 196 3.80 -7.46 -17.16
C ARG A 196 4.36 -6.45 -18.14
N TRP A 197 5.49 -5.82 -17.80
CA TRP A 197 6.19 -4.88 -18.66
C TRP A 197 6.69 -5.55 -19.93
N HIS A 198 7.49 -6.62 -19.79
CA HIS A 198 8.12 -7.29 -20.95
C HIS A 198 7.12 -7.91 -21.94
N ARG A 199 5.99 -8.46 -21.47
CA ARG A 199 4.97 -9.02 -22.37
C ARG A 199 4.34 -7.99 -23.31
N HIS A 200 4.44 -6.70 -23.00
CA HIS A 200 3.89 -5.65 -23.86
C HIS A 200 4.78 -5.37 -25.08
N ASP A 201 6.09 -5.55 -24.96
CA ASP A 201 7.04 -5.24 -26.04
C ASP A 201 7.00 -6.30 -27.16
N ASP A 202 6.78 -7.57 -26.80
CA ASP A 202 6.73 -8.68 -27.76
C ASP A 202 5.54 -8.60 -28.74
N GLY A 203 4.40 -8.06 -28.29
CA GLY A 203 3.18 -7.97 -29.10
C GLY A 203 3.28 -6.96 -30.25
N THR A 204 4.00 -5.85 -30.03
CA THR A 204 4.19 -4.80 -31.04
C THR A 204 5.15 -5.21 -32.16
N SER A 205 6.15 -6.05 -31.88
CA SER A 205 7.08 -6.54 -32.90
C SER A 205 6.47 -7.59 -33.82
N GLN A 206 5.53 -8.39 -33.31
CA GLN A 206 4.82 -9.40 -34.12
C GLN A 206 3.76 -8.79 -35.04
N SER A 207 3.08 -7.70 -34.65
CA SER A 207 2.09 -7.04 -35.51
C SER A 207 2.73 -6.37 -36.72
N VAL A 208 3.94 -5.81 -36.58
CA VAL A 208 4.66 -5.17 -37.69
C VAL A 208 5.15 -6.22 -38.70
N ARG A 209 5.65 -7.38 -38.25
CA ARG A 209 6.12 -8.45 -39.15
C ARG A 209 5.01 -9.16 -39.94
N ARG A 210 3.75 -9.09 -39.50
CA ARG A 210 2.60 -9.65 -40.24
C ARG A 210 2.04 -8.68 -41.28
N ALA A 211 2.43 -7.41 -41.24
CA ALA A 211 1.97 -6.37 -42.16
C ALA A 211 2.96 -6.10 -43.31
N THR A 212 4.08 -6.81 -43.33
CA THR A 212 5.13 -6.79 -44.38
C THR A 212 5.20 -8.14 -45.05
#